data_AF-A0A7S3ELW3-F1
#
_entry.id   AF-A0A7S3ELW3-F1
#
_cell.length_a   1.000
_cell.length_b   1.000
_cell.length_c   1.000
_cell.angle_alpha   90.00
_cell.angle_beta   90.00
_cell.angle_gamma   90.00
#
_symmetry.space_group_name_H-M   'P 1'
#
loop_
_entity.id
_entity.type
_entity.pdbx_description
1 polymer ?
#
loop_
_entity_poly.entity_id
_entity_poly.type
_entity_poly.pdbx_seq_one_letter_code
_entity_poly.pdbx_strand_id
1 'polypeptide(L)'
;MMFRGVFKVERSLVGRRWVSGILGESILPKISNEKCLTYAPGSSERKNVREEYDEQARQCPHIPCVVNGKDVLTGTTMEQLIPHNHKKSICTFEALTPELVENAIDGALKAKTSWENLPLDERAAVFLKAADLLATKYRAKINASVMHGQSKTLWQAEIDAAVETIDFWRFGAKFAKSLYQIQPTENDFGVWNRMEYRPLEGFVSAITPFNFLAIGANLPSTPVLMGNVALWKPAENSVHGAKIIYDVLTEAGLPEGVIQFLPGEGLPFAQTTLRSPDLAAVHFTGSTTVFDTLWNEVGKNLSNYKTYPRLVGETGGKNFHVVHETADVDHVINSTIRGAFEFQGQKCSATSRMYVPKSLWPRIREGITQKLPELKIGSPGEFDAFMGAVINRRAFDRVSGYIKRAKESPSCQVFLPRCPCCCEYCCA
;
A
#
# COMPACT_ATOMS: atom_id res chain seq x y z
N MET A 1 -11.54 64.67 -37.32
CA MET A 1 -12.39 64.80 -36.12
C MET A 1 -12.87 63.39 -35.77
N MET A 2 -12.56 62.97 -34.55
CA MET A 2 -12.59 61.61 -33.96
C MET A 2 -13.68 60.62 -34.43
N PHE A 3 -13.23 59.42 -34.82
CA PHE A 3 -13.94 58.16 -34.54
C PHE A 3 -13.60 57.72 -33.10
N ARG A 4 -14.61 57.50 -32.25
CA ARG A 4 -14.47 56.85 -30.94
C ARG A 4 -15.29 55.56 -30.93
N GLY A 5 -14.64 54.45 -31.28
CA GLY A 5 -15.10 53.10 -30.93
C GLY A 5 -14.48 52.70 -29.60
N VAL A 6 -15.32 52.51 -28.58
CA VAL A 6 -14.91 52.06 -27.24
C VAL A 6 -14.78 50.54 -27.28
N PHE A 7 -13.54 50.02 -27.33
CA PHE A 7 -13.28 48.62 -27.04
C PHE A 7 -13.38 48.41 -25.52
N LYS A 8 -14.45 47.75 -25.09
CA LYS A 8 -14.57 47.18 -23.75
C LYS A 8 -13.73 45.90 -23.74
N VAL A 9 -12.56 45.95 -23.12
CA VAL A 9 -11.78 44.74 -22.82
C VAL A 9 -12.47 44.06 -21.65
N GLU A 10 -13.24 43.01 -21.93
CA GLU A 10 -13.64 42.03 -20.92
C GLU A 10 -12.38 41.38 -20.37
N ARG A 11 -12.04 41.74 -19.11
CA ARG A 11 -11.02 41.01 -18.35
C ARG A 11 -11.54 39.61 -18.14
N SER A 12 -10.88 38.65 -18.77
CA SER A 12 -11.09 37.23 -18.56
C SER A 12 -11.04 36.90 -17.06
N LEU A 13 -11.95 36.02 -16.66
CA LEU A 13 -11.99 35.36 -15.36
C LEU A 13 -10.78 34.41 -15.24
N VAL A 14 -9.57 34.96 -15.17
CA VAL A 14 -8.41 34.21 -14.67
C VAL A 14 -8.71 33.97 -13.19
N GLY A 15 -8.87 32.69 -12.84
CA GLY A 15 -9.21 32.24 -11.50
C GLY A 15 -8.37 32.95 -10.46
N ARG A 16 -9.02 33.78 -9.64
CA ARG A 16 -8.41 34.33 -8.44
C ARG A 16 -8.17 33.16 -7.49
N ARG A 17 -6.99 32.53 -7.59
CA ARG A 17 -6.39 31.95 -6.39
C ARG A 17 -6.22 33.13 -5.44
N TRP A 18 -7.11 33.21 -4.47
CA TRP A 18 -6.98 34.14 -3.37
C TRP A 18 -5.56 33.97 -2.86
N VAL A 19 -4.81 35.07 -2.86
CA VAL A 19 -3.63 35.19 -2.02
C VAL A 19 -4.19 34.95 -0.62
N SER A 20 -4.17 33.69 -0.16
CA SER A 20 -4.57 33.38 1.20
C SER A 20 -3.72 34.29 2.07
N GLY A 21 -4.36 34.94 3.03
CA GLY A 21 -3.77 35.96 3.87
C GLY A 21 -2.42 35.52 4.44
N ILE A 22 -1.65 36.53 4.84
CA ILE A 22 -0.33 36.48 5.45
C ILE A 22 -0.32 35.51 6.65
N LEU A 23 -0.29 34.22 6.37
CA LEU A 23 0.11 33.17 7.27
C LEU A 23 1.58 32.93 6.93
N GLY A 24 2.44 33.02 7.94
CA GLY A 24 3.87 32.81 7.77
C GLY A 24 4.19 31.44 7.17
N GLU A 25 5.44 31.24 6.76
CA GLU A 25 5.87 29.91 6.32
C GLU A 25 5.68 28.91 7.46
N SER A 26 4.73 28.00 7.31
CA SER A 26 4.49 26.98 8.32
C SER A 26 5.65 25.98 8.33
N ILE A 27 6.09 25.63 9.54
CA ILE A 27 7.13 24.64 9.75
C ILE A 27 6.45 23.38 10.28
N LEU A 28 6.67 22.25 9.61
CA LEU A 28 6.16 20.97 10.09
C LEU A 28 6.80 20.62 11.44
N PRO A 29 6.06 19.93 12.35
CA PRO A 29 6.67 19.33 13.52
C PRO A 29 7.86 18.44 13.15
N LYS A 30 8.79 18.24 14.09
CA LYS A 30 9.94 17.35 13.86
C LYS A 30 9.45 15.94 13.54
N ILE A 31 9.76 15.46 12.33
CA ILE A 31 9.40 14.13 11.86
C ILE A 31 10.58 13.17 12.03
N SER A 32 10.31 12.05 12.70
CA SER A 32 11.19 10.90 12.86
C SER A 32 10.39 9.62 12.59
N ASN A 33 11.09 8.52 12.33
CA ASN A 33 10.44 7.22 12.22
C ASN A 33 9.60 6.89 13.45
N GLU A 34 8.43 6.31 13.21
CA GLU A 34 7.57 5.77 14.23
C GLU A 34 8.29 4.62 14.94
N LYS A 35 8.16 4.59 16.27
CA LYS A 35 8.80 3.54 17.06
C LYS A 35 8.01 2.25 16.91
N CYS A 36 8.70 1.14 16.63
CA CYS A 36 8.12 -0.18 16.76
C CYS A 36 7.81 -0.46 18.23
N LEU A 37 6.58 -0.87 18.53
CA LEU A 37 6.22 -1.37 19.84
C LEU A 37 6.73 -2.80 20.01
N THR A 38 7.10 -3.16 21.24
CA THR A 38 7.77 -4.44 21.52
C THR A 38 6.80 -5.60 21.71
N TYR A 39 5.58 -5.32 22.18
CA TYR A 39 4.58 -6.34 22.53
C TYR A 39 5.10 -7.37 23.55
N ALA A 40 5.97 -6.93 24.46
CA ALA A 40 6.51 -7.76 25.51
C ALA A 40 5.38 -8.37 26.39
N PRO A 41 5.58 -9.56 26.98
CA PRO A 41 4.60 -10.12 27.91
C PRO A 41 4.22 -9.12 29.02
N GLY A 42 2.91 -8.89 29.19
CA GLY A 42 2.37 -7.94 30.18
C GLY A 42 2.24 -6.49 29.73
N SER A 43 2.71 -6.12 28.52
CA SER A 43 2.58 -4.75 28.03
C SER A 43 1.15 -4.41 27.59
N SER A 44 0.79 -3.13 27.66
CA SER A 44 -0.56 -2.67 27.30
C SER A 44 -0.82 -2.85 25.81
N GLU A 45 0.16 -2.61 24.95
CA GLU A 45 0.00 -2.83 23.50
C GLU A 45 -0.27 -4.29 23.13
N ARG A 46 0.32 -5.25 23.88
CA ARG A 46 0.07 -6.68 23.68
C ARG A 46 -1.35 -7.05 24.09
N LYS A 47 -1.85 -6.47 25.19
CA LYS A 47 -3.23 -6.63 25.64
C LYS A 47 -4.22 -6.04 24.63
N ASN A 48 -3.99 -4.81 24.18
CA ASN A 48 -4.87 -4.13 23.24
C ASN A 48 -4.99 -4.89 21.90
N VAL A 49 -3.86 -5.38 21.35
CA VAL A 49 -3.91 -6.19 20.11
C VAL A 49 -4.59 -7.54 20.36
N ARG A 50 -4.42 -8.15 21.53
CA ARG A 50 -5.15 -9.38 21.88
C ARG A 50 -6.67 -9.14 21.86
N GLU A 51 -7.12 -8.08 22.51
CA GLU A 51 -8.55 -7.73 22.57
C GLU A 51 -9.12 -7.50 21.16
N GLU A 52 -8.42 -6.72 20.33
CA GLU A 52 -8.81 -6.51 18.93
C GLU A 52 -8.78 -7.80 18.09
N TYR A 53 -7.77 -8.65 18.28
CA TYR A 53 -7.67 -9.93 17.57
C TYR A 53 -8.85 -10.86 17.93
N ASP A 54 -9.21 -10.94 19.22
CA ASP A 54 -10.29 -11.79 19.70
C ASP A 54 -11.66 -11.23 19.31
N GLU A 55 -11.82 -9.91 19.27
CA GLU A 55 -13.06 -9.24 18.82
C GLU A 55 -13.28 -9.44 17.32
N GLN A 56 -12.26 -9.17 16.50
CA GLN A 56 -12.35 -9.33 15.04
C GLN A 56 -12.54 -10.80 14.63
N ALA A 57 -12.09 -11.77 15.44
CA ALA A 57 -12.34 -13.19 15.20
C ALA A 57 -13.82 -13.60 15.34
N ARG A 58 -14.65 -12.77 15.99
CA ARG A 58 -16.10 -12.99 16.20
C ARG A 58 -16.97 -12.22 15.21
N GLN A 59 -16.37 -11.28 14.49
CA GLN A 59 -17.06 -10.43 13.53
C GLN A 59 -16.78 -10.89 12.09
N CYS A 60 -17.67 -10.51 11.19
CA CYS A 60 -17.45 -10.58 9.74
C CYS A 60 -18.18 -9.38 9.13
N PRO A 61 -17.60 -8.17 9.23
CA PRO A 61 -18.25 -6.97 8.71
C PRO A 61 -18.50 -7.07 7.21
N HIS A 62 -19.58 -6.43 6.78
CA HIS A 62 -19.88 -6.23 5.37
C HIS A 62 -19.33 -4.86 4.94
N ILE A 63 -18.41 -4.85 3.98
CA ILE A 63 -17.67 -3.66 3.55
C ILE A 63 -18.23 -3.16 2.20
N PRO A 64 -18.83 -1.98 2.14
CA PRO A 64 -19.33 -1.42 0.89
C PRO A 64 -18.19 -0.84 0.04
N CYS A 65 -18.47 -0.61 -1.24
CA CYS A 65 -17.72 0.40 -1.98
C CYS A 65 -18.03 1.78 -1.39
N VAL A 66 -17.09 2.72 -1.43
CA VAL A 66 -17.34 4.10 -1.01
C VAL A 66 -17.12 5.03 -2.18
N VAL A 67 -18.20 5.65 -2.66
CA VAL A 67 -18.18 6.62 -3.75
C VAL A 67 -18.76 7.94 -3.28
N ASN A 68 -18.00 9.02 -3.44
CA ASN A 68 -18.36 10.36 -2.99
C ASN A 68 -18.73 10.40 -1.49
N GLY A 69 -17.95 9.70 -0.66
CA GLY A 69 -18.17 9.61 0.78
C GLY A 69 -19.37 8.76 1.20
N LYS A 70 -20.08 8.12 0.26
CA LYS A 70 -21.26 7.30 0.54
C LYS A 70 -20.98 5.83 0.29
N ASP A 71 -21.47 5.02 1.20
CA ASP A 71 -21.49 3.57 1.06
C ASP A 71 -22.42 3.17 -0.09
N VAL A 72 -21.91 2.33 -1.00
CA VAL A 72 -22.64 1.82 -2.17
C VAL A 72 -22.63 0.30 -2.15
N LEU A 73 -23.83 -0.29 -2.21
CA LEU A 73 -24.05 -1.71 -2.39
C LEU A 73 -24.27 -2.00 -3.88
N THR A 74 -23.45 -2.88 -4.45
CA THR A 74 -23.50 -3.27 -5.86
C THR A 74 -24.34 -4.52 -6.10
N GLY A 75 -24.70 -5.25 -5.05
CA GLY A 75 -25.40 -6.53 -5.10
C GLY A 75 -24.49 -7.69 -5.51
N THR A 76 -23.18 -7.43 -5.70
CA THR A 76 -22.18 -8.46 -6.00
C THR A 76 -21.23 -8.57 -4.82
N THR A 77 -21.50 -9.51 -3.92
CA THR A 77 -20.69 -9.70 -2.71
C THR A 77 -19.56 -10.71 -2.93
N MET A 78 -18.37 -10.36 -2.49
CA MET A 78 -17.18 -11.22 -2.42
C MET A 78 -16.71 -11.38 -0.96
N GLU A 79 -15.78 -12.30 -0.73
CA GLU A 79 -15.25 -12.58 0.60
C GLU A 79 -13.73 -12.38 0.67
N GLN A 80 -13.26 -11.85 1.80
CA GLN A 80 -11.85 -11.94 2.17
C GLN A 80 -11.68 -13.08 3.18
N LEU A 81 -11.07 -14.18 2.75
CA LEU A 81 -10.81 -15.33 3.61
C LEU A 81 -9.65 -15.07 4.58
N ILE A 82 -9.69 -15.70 5.76
CA ILE A 82 -8.56 -15.72 6.70
C ILE A 82 -7.56 -16.80 6.24
N PRO A 83 -6.31 -16.48 5.82
CA PRO A 83 -5.48 -17.49 5.15
C PRO A 83 -5.12 -18.70 6.03
N HIS A 84 -4.85 -18.48 7.32
CA HIS A 84 -4.57 -19.56 8.28
C HIS A 84 -5.84 -20.23 8.85
N ASN A 85 -7.03 -19.79 8.42
CA ASN A 85 -8.32 -20.40 8.74
C ASN A 85 -9.34 -20.14 7.62
N HIS A 86 -9.03 -20.63 6.41
CA HIS A 86 -9.73 -20.26 5.16
C HIS A 86 -11.17 -20.75 5.05
N LYS A 87 -11.69 -21.44 6.08
CA LYS A 87 -13.12 -21.74 6.23
C LYS A 87 -13.91 -20.55 6.78
N LYS A 88 -13.22 -19.49 7.21
CA LYS A 88 -13.81 -18.25 7.72
C LYS A 88 -13.37 -17.08 6.87
N SER A 89 -14.28 -16.11 6.76
CA SER A 89 -14.05 -14.81 6.15
C SER A 89 -13.79 -13.79 7.26
N ILE A 90 -12.80 -12.92 7.09
CA ILE A 90 -12.60 -11.76 7.99
C ILE A 90 -13.61 -10.65 7.66
N CYS A 91 -14.04 -10.57 6.41
CA CYS A 91 -15.12 -9.69 5.98
C CYS A 91 -15.76 -10.20 4.68
N THR A 92 -16.97 -9.74 4.42
CA THR A 92 -17.56 -9.74 3.07
C THR A 92 -17.47 -8.32 2.51
N PHE A 93 -17.46 -8.16 1.19
CA PHE A 93 -17.39 -6.84 0.58
C PHE A 93 -18.12 -6.77 -0.75
N GLU A 94 -18.63 -5.58 -1.07
CA GLU A 94 -19.27 -5.29 -2.34
C GLU A 94 -18.20 -5.09 -3.42
N ALA A 95 -18.28 -5.88 -4.49
CA ALA A 95 -17.35 -5.78 -5.60
C ALA A 95 -17.78 -4.63 -6.52
N LEU A 96 -16.80 -3.82 -6.93
CA LEU A 96 -16.96 -2.79 -7.94
C LEU A 96 -17.59 -3.35 -9.23
N THR A 97 -18.38 -2.50 -9.90
CA THR A 97 -18.85 -2.72 -11.26
C THR A 97 -18.26 -1.66 -12.18
N PRO A 98 -18.15 -1.91 -13.50
CA PRO A 98 -17.68 -0.90 -14.45
C PRO A 98 -18.44 0.43 -14.34
N GLU A 99 -19.76 0.39 -14.21
CA GLU A 99 -20.62 1.57 -14.03
C GLU A 99 -20.29 2.33 -12.73
N LEU A 100 -20.05 1.61 -11.63
CA LEU A 100 -19.64 2.24 -10.38
C LEU A 100 -18.28 2.92 -10.50
N VAL A 101 -17.34 2.32 -11.24
CA VAL A 101 -16.03 2.91 -11.50
C VAL A 101 -16.16 4.19 -12.33
N GLU A 102 -17.03 4.24 -13.34
CA GLU A 102 -17.32 5.45 -14.11
C GLU A 102 -17.90 6.56 -13.22
N ASN A 103 -18.89 6.22 -12.39
CA ASN A 103 -19.46 7.15 -11.40
C ASN A 103 -18.42 7.67 -10.39
N ALA A 104 -17.47 6.82 -10.00
CA ALA A 104 -16.37 7.19 -9.12
C ALA A 104 -15.35 8.12 -9.81
N ILE A 105 -15.08 7.94 -11.10
CA ILE A 105 -14.27 8.87 -11.91
C ILE A 105 -14.93 10.26 -11.90
N ASP A 106 -16.21 10.33 -12.25
CA ASP A 106 -16.96 11.60 -12.27
C ASP A 106 -16.96 12.28 -10.90
N GLY A 107 -17.16 11.49 -9.85
CA GLY A 107 -17.11 11.93 -8.46
C GLY A 107 -15.75 12.51 -8.07
N ALA A 108 -14.67 11.80 -8.41
CA ALA A 108 -13.31 12.23 -8.11
C ALA A 108 -12.98 13.54 -8.84
N LEU A 109 -13.33 13.64 -10.13
CA LEU A 109 -13.10 14.85 -10.92
C LEU A 109 -13.89 16.05 -10.39
N LYS A 110 -15.10 15.85 -9.85
CA LYS A 110 -15.88 16.91 -9.17
C LYS A 110 -15.20 17.40 -7.89
N ALA A 111 -14.61 16.50 -7.09
CA ALA A 111 -13.88 16.86 -5.88
C ALA A 111 -12.50 17.49 -6.14
N LYS A 112 -11.94 17.29 -7.34
CA LYS A 112 -10.56 17.69 -7.67
C LYS A 112 -10.31 19.17 -7.47
N THR A 113 -11.17 20.04 -8.00
CA THR A 113 -10.94 21.49 -8.01
C THR A 113 -10.88 22.07 -6.60
N SER A 114 -11.73 21.62 -5.68
CA SER A 114 -11.66 22.09 -4.29
C SER A 114 -10.41 21.57 -3.58
N TRP A 115 -10.05 20.31 -3.79
CA TRP A 115 -8.90 19.67 -3.16
C TRP A 115 -7.54 20.23 -3.63
N GLU A 116 -7.36 20.44 -4.93
CA GLU A 116 -6.10 20.96 -5.48
C GLU A 116 -5.85 22.43 -5.12
N ASN A 117 -6.92 23.18 -4.80
CA ASN A 117 -6.84 24.57 -4.38
C ASN A 117 -6.64 24.76 -2.88
N LEU A 118 -6.77 23.70 -2.07
CA LEU A 118 -6.32 23.77 -0.67
C LEU A 118 -4.82 24.03 -0.60
N PRO A 119 -4.33 24.81 0.38
CA PRO A 119 -2.91 24.93 0.64
C PRO A 119 -2.27 23.57 0.92
N LEU A 120 -0.99 23.40 0.57
CA LEU A 120 -0.26 22.17 0.84
C LEU A 120 -0.33 21.78 2.33
N ASP A 121 -0.25 22.76 3.23
CA ASP A 121 -0.24 22.53 4.67
C ASP A 121 -1.55 21.92 5.16
N GLU A 122 -2.69 22.36 4.60
CA GLU A 122 -4.01 21.80 4.92
C GLU A 122 -4.15 20.38 4.40
N ARG A 123 -3.65 20.10 3.18
CA ARG A 123 -3.60 18.72 2.66
C ARG A 123 -2.69 17.83 3.53
N ALA A 124 -1.53 18.33 3.92
CA ALA A 124 -0.58 17.62 4.77
C ALA A 124 -1.15 17.36 6.17
N ALA A 125 -1.93 18.30 6.73
CA ALA A 125 -2.57 18.16 8.04
C ALA A 125 -3.48 16.93 8.11
N VAL A 126 -4.22 16.60 7.04
CA VAL A 126 -5.04 15.38 6.96
C VAL A 126 -4.18 14.13 7.17
N PHE A 127 -3.06 14.00 6.45
CA PHE A 127 -2.20 12.82 6.55
C PHE A 127 -1.43 12.76 7.88
N LEU A 128 -1.03 13.90 8.43
CA LEU A 128 -0.40 13.95 9.75
C LEU A 128 -1.40 13.56 10.85
N LYS A 129 -2.66 14.00 10.74
CA LYS A 129 -3.74 13.59 11.64
C LYS A 129 -4.05 12.10 11.51
N ALA A 130 -4.10 11.58 10.28
CA ALA A 130 -4.26 10.14 10.02
C ALA A 130 -3.14 9.31 10.65
N ALA A 131 -1.89 9.78 10.54
CA ALA A 131 -0.73 9.16 11.17
C ALA A 131 -0.87 9.11 12.70
N ASP A 132 -1.35 10.18 13.34
CA ASP A 132 -1.55 10.19 14.79
C ASP A 132 -2.71 9.31 15.24
N LEU A 133 -3.81 9.28 14.48
CA LEU A 133 -4.93 8.36 14.72
C LEU A 133 -4.49 6.89 14.61
N LEU A 134 -3.66 6.57 13.61
CA LEU A 134 -3.12 5.23 13.42
C LEU A 134 -2.06 4.86 14.46
N ALA A 135 -1.24 5.82 14.91
CA ALA A 135 -0.26 5.61 15.97
C ALA A 135 -0.90 5.33 17.34
N THR A 136 -2.14 5.78 17.53
CA THR A 136 -2.86 5.72 18.82
C THR A 136 -4.13 4.87 18.71
N LYS A 137 -5.27 5.51 18.43
CA LYS A 137 -6.62 4.93 18.44
C LYS A 137 -6.76 3.66 17.61
N TYR A 138 -6.13 3.62 16.44
CA TYR A 138 -6.34 2.54 15.46
C TYR A 138 -5.22 1.50 15.40
N ARG A 139 -4.11 1.68 16.14
CA ARG A 139 -2.91 0.83 16.00
C ARG A 139 -3.19 -0.64 16.27
N ALA A 140 -3.89 -0.93 17.37
CA ALA A 140 -4.22 -2.30 17.72
C ALA A 140 -5.20 -2.94 16.72
N LYS A 141 -6.21 -2.17 16.30
CA LYS A 141 -7.24 -2.60 15.35
C LYS A 141 -6.65 -2.94 13.98
N ILE A 142 -5.77 -2.09 13.45
CA ILE A 142 -5.15 -2.33 12.14
C ILE A 142 -4.19 -3.52 12.16
N ASN A 143 -3.42 -3.67 13.25
CA ASN A 143 -2.51 -4.80 13.41
C ASN A 143 -3.29 -6.12 13.48
N ALA A 144 -4.34 -6.20 14.31
CA ALA A 144 -5.22 -7.38 14.38
C ALA A 144 -5.85 -7.72 13.01
N SER A 145 -6.27 -6.70 12.26
CA SER A 145 -6.84 -6.87 10.92
C SER A 145 -5.88 -7.57 9.95
N VAL A 146 -4.63 -7.09 9.85
CA VAL A 146 -3.65 -7.71 8.92
C VAL A 146 -3.14 -9.05 9.45
N MET A 147 -3.16 -9.27 10.77
CA MET A 147 -2.88 -10.58 11.36
C MET A 147 -3.89 -11.62 10.89
N HIS A 148 -5.18 -11.31 10.94
CA HIS A 148 -6.26 -12.17 10.41
C HIS A 148 -6.24 -12.25 8.89
N GLY A 149 -6.48 -11.11 8.22
CA GLY A 149 -6.78 -11.05 6.79
C GLY A 149 -5.60 -11.30 5.87
N GLN A 150 -4.36 -11.12 6.33
CA GLN A 150 -3.14 -11.34 5.55
C GLN A 150 -2.23 -12.40 6.16
N SER A 151 -2.55 -12.96 7.34
CA SER A 151 -1.73 -13.98 8.01
C SER A 151 -0.34 -13.48 8.40
N LYS A 152 -0.26 -12.21 8.82
CA LYS A 152 0.94 -11.59 9.37
C LYS A 152 1.09 -11.94 10.83
N THR A 153 2.30 -12.25 11.30
CA THR A 153 2.57 -12.28 12.74
C THR A 153 2.46 -10.88 13.33
N LEU A 154 2.34 -10.76 14.65
CA LEU A 154 2.25 -9.45 15.31
C LEU A 154 3.42 -8.53 14.95
N TRP A 155 4.64 -9.05 14.90
CA TRP A 155 5.80 -8.28 14.46
C TRP A 155 5.68 -7.82 13.01
N GLN A 156 5.24 -8.69 12.09
CA GLN A 156 5.06 -8.33 10.68
C GLN A 156 3.91 -7.34 10.46
N ALA A 157 2.88 -7.38 11.31
CA ALA A 157 1.79 -6.43 11.31
C ALA A 157 2.27 -5.05 11.77
N GLU A 158 2.99 -5.00 12.88
CA GLU A 158 3.51 -3.75 13.47
C GLU A 158 4.39 -2.97 12.51
N ILE A 159 5.37 -3.64 11.89
CA ILE A 159 6.33 -2.95 11.01
C ILE A 159 5.70 -2.50 9.69
N ASP A 160 4.57 -3.06 9.28
CA ASP A 160 3.85 -2.71 8.05
C ASP A 160 2.66 -1.79 8.36
N ALA A 161 1.58 -2.39 8.87
CA ALA A 161 0.27 -1.75 8.93
C ALA A 161 0.25 -0.52 9.85
N ALA A 162 1.06 -0.54 10.92
CA ALA A 162 1.27 0.61 11.78
C ALA A 162 2.47 1.46 11.33
N VAL A 163 3.70 1.00 11.60
CA VAL A 163 4.92 1.82 11.52
C VAL A 163 5.15 2.37 10.12
N GLU A 164 5.16 1.51 9.09
CA GLU A 164 5.45 1.93 7.72
C GLU A 164 4.34 2.84 7.15
N THR A 165 3.06 2.58 7.47
CA THR A 165 1.95 3.48 7.10
C THR A 165 2.10 4.87 7.73
N ILE A 166 2.38 4.91 9.04
CA ILE A 166 2.59 6.16 9.79
C ILE A 166 3.77 6.94 9.20
N ASP A 167 4.86 6.24 8.90
CA ASP A 167 6.04 6.83 8.29
C ASP A 167 5.76 7.36 6.88
N PHE A 168 5.03 6.62 6.03
CA PHE A 168 4.67 7.11 4.70
C PHE A 168 3.91 8.44 4.77
N TRP A 169 2.94 8.57 5.66
CA TRP A 169 2.17 9.81 5.79
C TRP A 169 3.00 10.97 6.37
N ARG A 170 3.78 10.71 7.43
CA ARG A 170 4.63 11.75 8.04
C ARG A 170 5.76 12.18 7.10
N PHE A 171 6.54 11.24 6.58
CA PHE A 171 7.62 11.56 5.65
C PHE A 171 7.09 12.06 4.31
N GLY A 172 5.92 11.60 3.85
CA GLY A 172 5.24 12.17 2.69
C GLY A 172 5.00 13.66 2.85
N ALA A 173 4.42 14.09 3.98
CA ALA A 173 4.23 15.52 4.28
C ALA A 173 5.57 16.28 4.32
N LYS A 174 6.60 15.71 4.96
CA LYS A 174 7.96 16.29 4.98
C LYS A 174 8.50 16.51 3.57
N PHE A 175 8.47 15.48 2.73
CA PHE A 175 9.01 15.52 1.38
C PHE A 175 8.22 16.47 0.48
N ALA A 176 6.89 16.51 0.61
CA ALA A 176 6.07 17.47 -0.12
C ALA A 176 6.44 18.91 0.26
N LYS A 177 6.63 19.20 1.55
CA LYS A 177 7.06 20.53 2.01
C LYS A 177 8.44 20.90 1.48
N SER A 178 9.42 19.99 1.59
CA SER A 178 10.77 20.20 1.04
C SER A 178 10.75 20.40 -0.47
N LEU A 179 9.89 19.68 -1.20
CA LEU A 179 9.74 19.85 -2.64
C LEU A 179 9.23 21.26 -2.99
N TYR A 180 8.23 21.78 -2.28
CA TYR A 180 7.68 23.11 -2.54
C TYR A 180 8.68 24.25 -2.26
N GLN A 181 9.69 24.01 -1.43
CA GLN A 181 10.77 24.96 -1.16
C GLN A 181 11.80 25.04 -2.29
N ILE A 182 11.82 24.09 -3.22
CA ILE A 182 12.70 24.14 -4.39
C ILE A 182 12.15 25.20 -5.36
N GLN A 183 12.87 26.31 -5.49
CA GLN A 183 12.52 27.46 -6.32
C GLN A 183 13.73 27.88 -7.17
N PRO A 184 13.51 28.58 -8.31
CA PRO A 184 14.61 29.15 -9.09
C PRO A 184 15.45 30.10 -8.23
N THR A 185 16.76 29.86 -8.15
CA THR A 185 17.67 30.63 -7.29
C THR A 185 18.15 31.93 -7.95
N GLU A 186 18.12 31.99 -9.28
CA GLU A 186 18.60 33.12 -10.07
C GLU A 186 17.46 33.77 -10.85
N ASN A 187 17.50 35.10 -10.96
CA ASN A 187 16.51 35.90 -11.68
C ASN A 187 17.21 37.02 -12.46
N ASP A 188 16.76 37.28 -13.68
CA ASP A 188 17.20 38.44 -14.45
C ASP A 188 16.67 39.76 -13.83
N PHE A 189 17.32 40.86 -14.17
CA PHE A 189 16.93 42.19 -13.71
C PHE A 189 15.46 42.51 -14.07
N GLY A 190 14.66 42.86 -13.07
CA GLY A 190 13.25 43.21 -13.24
C GLY A 190 12.30 42.00 -13.37
N VAL A 191 12.81 40.78 -13.26
CA VAL A 191 12.02 39.54 -13.33
C VAL A 191 12.03 38.85 -11.96
N TRP A 192 10.90 38.25 -11.57
CA TRP A 192 10.83 37.35 -10.41
C TRP A 192 10.16 36.04 -10.81
N ASN A 193 10.97 35.00 -10.96
CA ASN A 193 10.52 33.65 -11.29
C ASN A 193 10.04 32.91 -10.05
N ARG A 194 9.01 32.08 -10.23
CA ARG A 194 8.50 31.15 -9.22
C ARG A 194 8.08 29.85 -9.89
N MET A 195 8.31 28.74 -9.21
CA MET A 195 7.87 27.42 -9.64
C MET A 195 6.61 27.01 -8.90
N GLU A 196 5.58 26.62 -9.64
CA GLU A 196 4.36 26.02 -9.10
C GLU A 196 4.36 24.51 -9.34
N TYR A 197 4.30 23.75 -8.24
CA TYR A 197 4.08 22.30 -8.28
C TYR A 197 2.59 22.00 -8.44
N ARG A 198 2.14 21.93 -9.70
CA ARG A 198 0.75 21.60 -10.05
C ARG A 198 0.49 20.10 -9.89
N PRO A 199 -0.69 19.70 -9.36
CA PRO A 199 -1.15 18.32 -9.49
C PRO A 199 -1.41 17.96 -10.95
N LEU A 200 -1.57 16.67 -11.22
CA LEU A 200 -1.92 16.18 -12.55
C LEU A 200 -3.37 16.58 -12.88
N GLU A 201 -3.65 16.79 -14.16
CA GLU A 201 -5.00 16.98 -14.67
C GLU A 201 -5.63 15.61 -14.94
N GLY A 202 -6.81 15.35 -14.37
CA GLY A 202 -7.46 14.04 -14.36
C GLY A 202 -7.40 13.34 -13.00
N PHE A 203 -7.49 12.00 -13.01
CA PHE A 203 -7.49 11.16 -11.80
C PHE A 203 -6.34 10.12 -11.80
N VAL A 204 -6.01 9.62 -10.61
CA VAL A 204 -5.02 8.56 -10.41
C VAL A 204 -5.72 7.22 -10.14
N SER A 205 -5.38 6.19 -10.92
CA SER A 205 -5.79 4.80 -10.68
C SER A 205 -4.77 4.14 -9.75
N ALA A 206 -5.15 3.89 -8.48
CA ALA A 206 -4.30 3.28 -7.47
C ALA A 206 -4.67 1.80 -7.27
N ILE A 207 -3.79 0.89 -7.70
CA ILE A 207 -3.99 -0.56 -7.64
C ILE A 207 -2.95 -1.15 -6.69
N THR A 208 -3.41 -1.71 -5.57
CA THR A 208 -2.54 -2.03 -4.43
C THR A 208 -2.43 -3.54 -4.17
N PRO A 209 -1.29 -4.03 -3.66
CA PRO A 209 -1.02 -5.45 -3.49
C PRO A 209 -1.54 -5.95 -2.13
N PHE A 210 -1.52 -7.27 -1.92
CA PHE A 210 -1.98 -7.87 -0.66
C PHE A 210 -0.93 -7.86 0.46
N ASN A 211 0.35 -7.72 0.12
CA ASN A 211 1.44 -8.12 1.00
C ASN A 211 1.84 -7.05 2.03
N PHE A 212 1.60 -5.77 1.73
CA PHE A 212 1.84 -4.66 2.65
C PHE A 212 0.64 -3.72 2.62
N LEU A 213 -0.01 -3.56 3.77
CA LEU A 213 -1.10 -2.61 3.88
C LEU A 213 -0.57 -1.16 3.83
N ALA A 214 0.67 -0.92 4.26
CA ALA A 214 1.32 0.37 4.13
C ALA A 214 1.46 0.81 2.67
N ILE A 215 1.80 -0.11 1.76
CA ILE A 215 1.77 0.16 0.31
C ILE A 215 0.33 0.49 -0.11
N GLY A 216 -0.64 -0.30 0.38
CA GLY A 216 -2.08 -0.06 0.18
C GLY A 216 -2.54 1.35 0.56
N ALA A 217 -2.09 1.86 1.69
CA ALA A 217 -2.35 3.22 2.14
C ALA A 217 -1.59 4.26 1.30
N ASN A 218 -0.32 3.99 0.98
CA ASN A 218 0.58 4.95 0.37
C ASN A 218 0.24 5.26 -1.10
N LEU A 219 -0.09 4.24 -1.91
CA LEU A 219 -0.31 4.44 -3.35
C LEU A 219 -1.43 5.45 -3.67
N PRO A 220 -2.61 5.43 -3.00
CA PRO A 220 -3.60 6.48 -3.18
C PRO A 220 -3.24 7.77 -2.41
N SER A 221 -2.61 7.68 -1.23
CA SER A 221 -2.33 8.85 -0.38
C SER A 221 -1.28 9.79 -0.97
N THR A 222 -0.18 9.26 -1.52
CA THR A 222 0.92 10.07 -2.07
C THR A 222 0.47 11.04 -3.17
N PRO A 223 -0.24 10.60 -4.23
CA PRO A 223 -0.74 11.55 -5.23
C PRO A 223 -1.79 12.49 -4.64
N VAL A 224 -2.63 12.03 -3.71
CA VAL A 224 -3.65 12.87 -3.08
C VAL A 224 -3.03 13.99 -2.24
N LEU A 225 -1.96 13.73 -1.48
CA LEU A 225 -1.18 14.75 -0.77
C LEU A 225 -0.70 15.87 -1.72
N MET A 226 -0.32 15.50 -2.94
CA MET A 226 0.13 16.44 -3.98
C MET A 226 -1.02 17.16 -4.71
N GLY A 227 -2.27 17.01 -4.26
CA GLY A 227 -3.45 17.69 -4.81
C GLY A 227 -4.18 16.92 -5.90
N ASN A 228 -3.87 15.62 -6.12
CA ASN A 228 -4.62 14.78 -7.04
C ASN A 228 -5.86 14.17 -6.35
N VAL A 229 -6.71 13.51 -7.13
CA VAL A 229 -7.79 12.63 -6.66
C VAL A 229 -7.50 11.21 -7.13
N ALA A 230 -7.95 10.21 -6.37
CA ALA A 230 -7.59 8.81 -6.63
C ALA A 230 -8.79 7.86 -6.57
N LEU A 231 -8.79 6.89 -7.48
CA LEU A 231 -9.61 5.69 -7.40
C LEU A 231 -8.75 4.57 -6.83
N TRP A 232 -9.12 4.05 -5.67
CA TRP A 232 -8.35 3.04 -4.96
C TRP A 232 -9.01 1.66 -5.06
N LYS A 233 -8.33 0.74 -5.76
CA LYS A 233 -8.64 -0.69 -5.75
C LYS A 233 -7.69 -1.44 -4.81
N PRO A 234 -8.13 -1.81 -3.60
CA PRO A 234 -7.37 -2.72 -2.74
C PRO A 234 -7.30 -4.13 -3.31
N ALA A 235 -6.23 -4.87 -3.01
CA ALA A 235 -6.21 -6.31 -3.22
C ALA A 235 -7.34 -6.97 -2.41
N GLU A 236 -7.98 -7.98 -2.98
CA GLU A 236 -9.12 -8.69 -2.40
C GLU A 236 -8.74 -9.32 -1.04
N ASN A 237 -7.49 -9.75 -0.90
CA ASN A 237 -6.95 -10.31 0.35
C ASN A 237 -6.49 -9.23 1.36
N SER A 238 -6.90 -7.97 1.21
CA SER A 238 -6.52 -6.87 2.12
C SER A 238 -7.63 -5.83 2.31
N VAL A 239 -8.86 -6.11 1.87
CA VAL A 239 -10.01 -5.19 1.91
C VAL A 239 -10.35 -4.75 3.33
N HIS A 240 -10.34 -5.65 4.31
CA HIS A 240 -10.63 -5.32 5.71
C HIS A 240 -9.68 -4.26 6.28
N GLY A 241 -8.36 -4.47 6.11
CA GLY A 241 -7.36 -3.49 6.53
C GLY A 241 -7.44 -2.20 5.72
N ALA A 242 -7.68 -2.30 4.41
CA ALA A 242 -7.83 -1.16 3.52
C ALA A 242 -9.03 -0.28 3.90
N LYS A 243 -10.16 -0.87 4.32
CA LYS A 243 -11.32 -0.12 4.80
C LYS A 243 -11.01 0.63 6.10
N ILE A 244 -10.29 0.01 7.04
CA ILE A 244 -9.86 0.71 8.26
C ILE A 244 -8.97 1.90 7.92
N ILE A 245 -8.04 1.76 6.96
CA ILE A 245 -7.23 2.89 6.48
C ILE A 245 -8.10 3.99 5.86
N TYR A 246 -9.09 3.63 5.04
CA TYR A 246 -10.04 4.57 4.47
C TYR A 246 -10.78 5.34 5.59
N ASP A 247 -11.29 4.64 6.59
CA ASP A 247 -11.99 5.23 7.73
C ASP A 247 -11.10 6.18 8.54
N VAL A 248 -9.83 5.82 8.73
CA VAL A 248 -8.83 6.68 9.37
C VAL A 248 -8.61 7.96 8.58
N LEU A 249 -8.51 7.87 7.25
CA LEU A 249 -8.37 9.05 6.38
C LEU A 249 -9.62 9.93 6.42
N THR A 250 -10.81 9.34 6.41
CA THR A 250 -12.08 10.07 6.54
C THR A 250 -12.18 10.76 7.91
N GLU A 251 -11.87 10.07 9.02
CA GLU A 251 -11.85 10.69 10.36
C GLU A 251 -10.79 11.79 10.48
N ALA A 252 -9.68 11.66 9.74
CA ALA A 252 -8.64 12.69 9.68
C ALA A 252 -9.03 13.94 8.87
N GLY A 253 -10.19 13.93 8.20
CA GLY A 253 -10.72 15.06 7.45
C GLY A 253 -10.46 14.99 5.94
N LEU A 254 -10.16 13.82 5.39
CA LEU A 254 -10.10 13.65 3.93
C LEU A 254 -11.48 13.96 3.32
N PRO A 255 -11.60 14.95 2.39
CA PRO A 255 -12.88 15.30 1.81
C PRO A 255 -13.49 14.17 0.98
N GLU A 256 -14.83 14.15 0.94
CA GLU A 256 -15.60 13.20 0.14
C GLU A 256 -15.18 13.26 -1.34
N GLY A 257 -15.03 12.08 -1.95
CA GLY A 257 -14.68 11.94 -3.37
C GLY A 257 -13.20 12.13 -3.71
N VAL A 258 -12.36 12.59 -2.78
CA VAL A 258 -10.91 12.73 -3.02
C VAL A 258 -10.24 11.36 -3.18
N ILE A 259 -10.64 10.38 -2.38
CA ILE A 259 -10.35 8.96 -2.59
C ILE A 259 -11.68 8.20 -2.72
N GLN A 260 -11.81 7.45 -3.81
CA GLN A 260 -12.93 6.53 -4.05
C GLN A 260 -12.48 5.11 -3.69
N PHE A 261 -13.17 4.44 -2.77
CA PHE A 261 -12.81 3.10 -2.28
C PHE A 261 -13.58 2.04 -3.07
N LEU A 262 -12.88 1.29 -3.91
CA LEU A 262 -13.48 0.40 -4.92
C LEU A 262 -12.87 -1.01 -4.80
N PRO A 263 -13.22 -1.80 -3.77
CA PRO A 263 -12.83 -3.21 -3.70
C PRO A 263 -13.52 -4.03 -4.80
N GLY A 264 -12.95 -5.16 -5.19
CA GLY A 264 -13.45 -5.99 -6.29
C GLY A 264 -12.35 -6.37 -7.27
N GLU A 265 -12.70 -6.99 -8.39
CA GLU A 265 -11.73 -7.56 -9.33
C GLU A 265 -10.87 -6.51 -10.03
N GLY A 266 -9.59 -6.84 -10.24
CA GLY A 266 -8.64 -5.94 -10.90
C GLY A 266 -8.91 -5.67 -12.39
N LEU A 267 -9.42 -6.65 -13.13
CA LEU A 267 -9.60 -6.53 -14.57
C LEU A 267 -10.71 -5.53 -14.96
N PRO A 268 -11.94 -5.61 -14.42
CA PRO A 268 -12.97 -4.62 -14.72
C PRO A 268 -12.54 -3.20 -14.32
N PHE A 269 -11.90 -3.05 -13.14
CA PHE A 269 -11.37 -1.77 -12.68
C PHE A 269 -10.33 -1.17 -13.65
N ALA A 270 -9.34 -1.97 -14.04
CA ALA A 270 -8.31 -1.53 -14.97
C ALA A 270 -8.91 -1.18 -16.34
N GLN A 271 -9.78 -2.02 -16.89
CA GLN A 271 -10.41 -1.77 -18.20
C GLN A 271 -11.20 -0.45 -18.22
N THR A 272 -11.99 -0.18 -17.17
CA THR A 272 -12.75 1.07 -17.09
C THR A 272 -11.84 2.28 -16.91
N THR A 273 -10.91 2.23 -15.96
CA THR A 273 -10.02 3.39 -15.69
C THR A 273 -9.10 3.70 -16.87
N LEU A 274 -8.59 2.68 -17.57
CA LEU A 274 -7.69 2.85 -18.72
C LEU A 274 -8.39 3.39 -19.97
N ARG A 275 -9.71 3.26 -20.08
CA ARG A 275 -10.50 3.82 -21.20
C ARG A 275 -10.88 5.28 -21.01
N SER A 276 -10.79 5.80 -19.79
CA SER A 276 -11.17 7.18 -19.52
C SER A 276 -10.15 8.17 -20.12
N PRO A 277 -10.61 9.20 -20.86
CA PRO A 277 -9.72 10.26 -21.35
C PRO A 277 -9.09 11.09 -20.22
N ASP A 278 -9.65 11.01 -19.01
CA ASP A 278 -9.22 11.70 -17.80
C ASP A 278 -8.21 10.91 -16.95
N LEU A 279 -7.73 9.75 -17.41
CA LEU A 279 -6.67 9.04 -16.71
C LEU A 279 -5.38 9.86 -16.72
N ALA A 280 -4.90 10.25 -15.54
CA ALA A 280 -3.69 11.05 -15.37
C ALA A 280 -2.48 10.20 -14.94
N ALA A 281 -2.72 9.16 -14.14
CA ALA A 281 -1.68 8.25 -13.69
C ALA A 281 -2.23 6.88 -13.30
N VAL A 282 -1.35 5.88 -13.38
CA VAL A 282 -1.51 4.58 -12.73
C VAL A 282 -0.44 4.49 -11.65
N HIS A 283 -0.85 4.29 -10.41
CA HIS A 283 0.05 4.00 -9.29
C HIS A 283 -0.16 2.55 -8.87
N PHE A 284 0.78 1.69 -9.21
CA PHE A 284 0.62 0.24 -9.16
C PHE A 284 1.69 -0.42 -8.30
N THR A 285 1.31 -1.46 -7.56
CA THR A 285 2.27 -2.46 -7.10
C THR A 285 1.68 -3.85 -7.26
N GLY A 286 2.45 -4.75 -7.86
CA GLY A 286 1.98 -6.11 -8.17
C GLY A 286 2.93 -6.90 -9.05
N SER A 287 2.39 -7.78 -9.89
CA SER A 287 3.24 -8.59 -10.78
C SER A 287 3.68 -7.83 -12.02
N THR A 288 4.88 -8.15 -12.52
CA THR A 288 5.41 -7.62 -13.78
C THR A 288 4.45 -7.84 -14.93
N THR A 289 3.88 -9.05 -15.07
CA THR A 289 2.91 -9.36 -16.13
C THR A 289 1.69 -8.44 -16.12
N VAL A 290 1.17 -8.09 -14.93
CA VAL A 290 0.03 -7.17 -14.85
C VAL A 290 0.48 -5.75 -15.19
N PHE A 291 1.63 -5.31 -14.70
CA PHE A 291 2.15 -3.98 -15.02
C PHE A 291 2.43 -3.80 -16.52
N ASP A 292 3.05 -4.80 -17.16
CA ASP A 292 3.24 -4.83 -18.62
C ASP A 292 1.91 -4.75 -19.38
N THR A 293 0.88 -5.43 -18.88
CA THR A 293 -0.47 -5.37 -19.46
C THR A 293 -1.03 -3.94 -19.36
N LEU A 294 -0.95 -3.31 -18.18
CA LEU A 294 -1.40 -1.94 -17.97
C LEU A 294 -0.64 -0.96 -18.90
N TRP A 295 0.67 -1.13 -19.01
CA TRP A 295 1.53 -0.29 -19.86
C TRP A 295 1.17 -0.40 -21.34
N ASN A 296 0.97 -1.62 -21.82
CA ASN A 296 0.56 -1.86 -23.20
C ASN A 296 -0.82 -1.28 -23.50
N GLU A 297 -1.77 -1.41 -22.59
CA GLU A 297 -3.11 -0.85 -22.77
C GLU A 297 -3.12 0.68 -22.76
N VAL A 298 -2.33 1.33 -21.89
CA VAL A 298 -2.13 2.79 -21.97
C VAL A 298 -1.50 3.18 -23.31
N GLY A 299 -0.46 2.45 -23.75
CA GLY A 299 0.21 2.69 -25.03
C GLY A 299 -0.74 2.64 -26.24
N LYS A 300 -1.70 1.70 -26.23
CA LYS A 300 -2.72 1.58 -27.28
C LYS A 300 -3.73 2.72 -27.28
N ASN A 301 -4.00 3.32 -26.12
CA ASN A 301 -5.02 4.34 -25.92
C ASN A 301 -4.46 5.77 -25.89
N LEU A 302 -3.19 5.99 -26.25
CA LEU A 302 -2.52 7.29 -26.10
C LEU A 302 -3.28 8.47 -26.74
N SER A 303 -3.91 8.27 -27.89
CA SER A 303 -4.66 9.32 -28.59
C SER A 303 -5.97 9.72 -27.89
N ASN A 304 -6.45 8.94 -26.94
CA ASN A 304 -7.68 9.20 -26.18
C ASN A 304 -7.45 10.09 -24.95
N TYR A 305 -6.24 10.13 -24.40
CA TYR A 305 -5.97 10.83 -23.14
C TYR A 305 -5.77 12.34 -23.34
N LYS A 306 -6.30 13.14 -22.40
CA LYS A 306 -6.09 14.59 -22.36
C LYS A 306 -4.63 14.96 -22.08
N THR A 307 -3.93 14.12 -21.32
CA THR A 307 -2.51 14.23 -21.00
C THR A 307 -1.87 12.85 -21.04
N TYR A 308 -0.54 12.77 -21.15
CA TYR A 308 0.16 11.48 -21.13
C TYR A 308 0.07 10.86 -19.74
N PRO A 309 -0.59 9.70 -19.56
CA PRO A 309 -0.71 9.10 -18.24
C PRO A 309 0.66 8.69 -17.70
N ARG A 310 0.93 8.98 -16.43
CA ARG A 310 2.14 8.53 -15.75
C ARG A 310 1.95 7.13 -15.19
N LEU A 311 2.74 6.16 -15.64
CA LEU A 311 2.75 4.83 -15.04
C LEU A 311 3.88 4.75 -14.02
N VAL A 312 3.52 4.74 -12.74
CA VAL A 312 4.44 4.58 -11.61
C VAL A 312 4.13 3.23 -10.98
N GLY A 313 5.10 2.35 -10.92
CA GLY A 313 4.87 1.09 -10.25
C GLY A 313 6.09 0.31 -9.85
N GLU A 314 5.86 -0.50 -8.82
CA GLU A 314 6.83 -1.44 -8.27
C GLU A 314 6.38 -2.87 -8.60
N THR A 315 7.34 -3.72 -8.94
CA THR A 315 7.08 -5.14 -9.22
C THR A 315 7.90 -6.04 -8.31
N GLY A 316 7.63 -7.35 -8.36
CA GLY A 316 8.35 -8.31 -7.51
C GLY A 316 9.83 -8.48 -7.89
N GLY A 317 10.61 -9.06 -6.98
CA GLY A 317 12.03 -9.37 -7.19
C GLY A 317 12.38 -10.82 -6.87
N LYS A 318 13.61 -11.22 -7.25
CA LYS A 318 14.23 -12.50 -6.85
C LYS A 318 15.54 -12.23 -6.12
N ASN A 319 15.44 -11.89 -4.85
CA ASN A 319 16.53 -11.31 -4.06
C ASN A 319 17.53 -12.36 -3.57
N PHE A 320 18.75 -11.92 -3.27
CA PHE A 320 19.85 -12.79 -2.91
C PHE A 320 20.61 -12.31 -1.66
N HIS A 321 21.22 -13.24 -0.94
CA HIS A 321 22.35 -12.98 -0.04
C HIS A 321 23.63 -13.57 -0.66
N VAL A 322 24.71 -12.80 -0.69
CA VAL A 322 26.06 -13.28 -1.06
C VAL A 322 26.92 -13.24 0.19
N VAL A 323 27.50 -14.38 0.55
CA VAL A 323 28.31 -14.56 1.76
C VAL A 323 29.78 -14.54 1.37
N HIS A 324 30.57 -13.69 2.02
CA HIS A 324 32.03 -13.73 1.93
C HIS A 324 32.61 -14.70 2.97
N GLU A 325 33.82 -15.23 2.76
CA GLU A 325 34.44 -16.17 3.70
C GLU A 325 34.76 -15.56 5.07
N THR A 326 34.79 -14.23 5.16
CA THR A 326 34.97 -13.48 6.43
C THR A 326 33.64 -13.14 7.12
N ALA A 327 32.51 -13.63 6.60
CA ALA A 327 31.21 -13.31 7.16
C ALA A 327 31.01 -13.95 8.55
N ASP A 328 30.32 -13.21 9.41
CA ASP A 328 29.82 -13.77 10.67
C ASP A 328 28.75 -14.84 10.39
N VAL A 329 29.06 -16.08 10.76
CA VAL A 329 28.23 -17.25 10.41
C VAL A 329 26.85 -17.18 11.08
N ASP A 330 26.79 -16.77 12.34
CA ASP A 330 25.53 -16.73 13.10
C ASP A 330 24.61 -15.62 12.59
N HIS A 331 25.18 -14.47 12.24
CA HIS A 331 24.47 -13.38 11.57
C HIS A 331 23.92 -13.84 10.22
N VAL A 332 24.73 -14.51 9.40
CA VAL A 332 24.29 -15.04 8.09
C VAL A 332 23.10 -16.01 8.25
N ILE A 333 23.18 -16.93 9.20
CA ILE A 333 22.11 -17.90 9.47
C ILE A 333 20.82 -17.16 9.88
N ASN A 334 20.90 -16.31 10.91
CA ASN A 334 19.72 -15.62 11.45
C ASN A 334 19.10 -14.66 10.44
N SER A 335 19.91 -13.85 9.75
CA SER A 335 19.45 -12.89 8.74
C SER A 335 18.86 -13.59 7.51
N THR A 336 19.42 -14.72 7.09
CA THR A 336 18.87 -15.49 5.96
C THR A 336 17.56 -16.16 6.34
N ILE A 337 17.44 -16.74 7.54
CA ILE A 337 16.18 -17.31 8.02
C ILE A 337 15.09 -16.23 8.05
N ARG A 338 15.36 -15.06 8.66
CA ARG A 338 14.39 -13.96 8.68
C ARG A 338 14.05 -13.47 7.28
N GLY A 339 15.06 -13.20 6.45
CA GLY A 339 14.88 -12.68 5.10
C GLY A 339 14.12 -13.62 4.16
N ALA A 340 14.26 -14.93 4.33
CA ALA A 340 13.58 -15.93 3.50
C ALA A 340 12.18 -16.29 4.01
N PHE A 341 11.97 -16.38 5.32
CA PHE A 341 10.79 -17.03 5.90
C PHE A 341 9.84 -16.08 6.66
N GLU A 342 10.28 -14.88 7.08
CA GLU A 342 9.34 -13.93 7.67
C GLU A 342 8.22 -13.58 6.69
N PHE A 343 6.99 -13.56 7.20
CA PHE A 343 5.79 -13.41 6.38
C PHE A 343 5.70 -14.43 5.23
N GLN A 344 6.15 -15.66 5.50
CA GLN A 344 6.11 -16.80 4.56
C GLN A 344 6.85 -16.50 3.24
N GLY A 345 7.85 -15.61 3.27
CA GLY A 345 8.56 -15.15 2.08
C GLY A 345 7.71 -14.30 1.13
N GLN A 346 6.53 -13.83 1.55
CA GLN A 346 5.59 -13.05 0.72
C GLN A 346 5.93 -11.54 0.70
N LYS A 347 7.23 -11.21 0.71
CA LYS A 347 7.74 -9.84 0.56
C LYS A 347 8.37 -9.69 -0.82
N CYS A 348 8.20 -8.53 -1.46
CA CYS A 348 8.88 -8.24 -2.73
C CYS A 348 10.41 -8.36 -2.61
N SER A 349 10.92 -8.11 -1.40
CA SER A 349 12.34 -8.14 -1.01
C SER A 349 12.79 -9.46 -0.36
N ALA A 350 11.94 -10.49 -0.28
CA ALA A 350 12.30 -11.74 0.40
C ALA A 350 13.53 -12.42 -0.24
N THR A 351 14.45 -12.90 0.61
CA THR A 351 15.66 -13.62 0.18
C THR A 351 15.28 -14.99 -0.34
N SER A 352 15.64 -15.28 -1.59
CA SER A 352 15.22 -16.50 -2.27
C SER A 352 16.37 -17.26 -2.94
N ARG A 353 17.58 -16.71 -2.85
CA ARG A 353 18.83 -17.30 -3.30
C ARG A 353 19.91 -16.92 -2.30
N MET A 354 20.82 -17.85 -2.00
CA MET A 354 21.98 -17.58 -1.17
C MET A 354 23.21 -18.19 -1.82
N TYR A 355 24.29 -17.41 -1.90
CA TYR A 355 25.58 -17.81 -2.45
C TYR A 355 26.57 -17.91 -1.30
N VAL A 356 27.09 -19.12 -1.06
CA VAL A 356 27.91 -19.43 0.12
C VAL A 356 29.26 -20.00 -0.30
N PRO A 357 30.39 -19.53 0.28
CA PRO A 357 31.70 -20.07 -0.02
C PRO A 357 31.84 -21.48 0.57
N LYS A 358 32.58 -22.35 -0.13
CA LYS A 358 32.78 -23.74 0.28
C LYS A 358 33.33 -23.86 1.70
N SER A 359 34.16 -22.91 2.13
CA SER A 359 34.76 -22.86 3.48
C SER A 359 33.73 -22.72 4.61
N LEU A 360 32.63 -22.00 4.38
CA LEU A 360 31.59 -21.77 5.39
C LEU A 360 30.34 -22.65 5.21
N TRP A 361 30.18 -23.27 4.05
CA TRP A 361 28.96 -24.03 3.73
C TRP A 361 28.60 -25.12 4.76
N PRO A 362 29.52 -25.96 5.27
CA PRO A 362 29.16 -26.99 6.26
C PRO A 362 28.47 -26.40 7.50
N ARG A 363 29.04 -25.31 8.05
CA ARG A 363 28.54 -24.64 9.26
C ARG A 363 27.21 -23.92 9.00
N ILE A 364 27.11 -23.18 7.90
CA ILE A 364 25.88 -22.44 7.55
C ILE A 364 24.74 -23.41 7.25
N ARG A 365 25.00 -24.47 6.47
CA ARG A 365 24.01 -25.50 6.17
C ARG A 365 23.48 -26.13 7.46
N GLU A 366 24.38 -26.59 8.32
CA GLU A 366 24.03 -27.22 9.59
C GLU A 366 23.17 -26.30 10.46
N GLY A 367 23.63 -25.06 10.69
CA GLY A 367 22.91 -24.10 11.52
C GLY A 367 21.53 -23.73 10.98
N ILE A 368 21.37 -23.59 9.66
CA ILE A 368 20.05 -23.39 9.04
C ILE A 368 19.16 -24.63 9.24
N THR A 369 19.68 -25.83 8.96
CA THR A 369 18.88 -27.07 9.08
C THR A 369 18.51 -27.43 10.51
N GLN A 370 19.28 -26.97 11.51
CA GLN A 370 18.96 -27.14 12.93
C GLN A 370 17.90 -26.15 13.41
N LYS A 371 17.99 -24.87 12.99
CA LYS A 371 17.05 -23.83 13.44
C LYS A 371 15.68 -23.87 12.76
N LEU A 372 15.62 -24.27 11.49
CA LEU A 372 14.34 -24.24 10.74
C LEU A 372 13.23 -25.11 11.36
N PRO A 373 13.49 -26.34 11.86
CA PRO A 373 12.51 -27.12 12.59
C PRO A 373 11.98 -26.49 13.88
N GLU A 374 12.73 -25.55 14.49
CA GLU A 374 12.33 -24.84 15.71
C GLU A 374 11.34 -23.70 15.43
N LEU A 375 11.20 -23.28 14.16
CA LEU A 375 10.31 -22.18 13.79
C LEU A 375 8.85 -22.62 13.90
N LYS A 376 8.12 -21.93 14.79
CA LYS A 376 6.69 -22.16 14.97
C LYS A 376 5.91 -21.61 13.78
N ILE A 377 5.21 -22.50 13.06
CA ILE A 377 4.26 -22.15 12.01
C ILE A 377 2.86 -22.35 12.60
N GLY A 378 2.04 -21.30 12.64
CA GLY A 378 0.74 -21.38 13.30
C GLY A 378 -0.14 -20.17 13.06
N SER A 379 -1.24 -20.09 13.83
CA SER A 379 -2.09 -18.90 13.81
C SER A 379 -1.29 -17.69 14.30
N PRO A 380 -1.37 -16.52 13.64
CA PRO A 380 -0.83 -15.27 14.19
C PRO A 380 -1.40 -14.87 15.55
N GLY A 381 -2.56 -15.41 15.93
CA GLY A 381 -3.10 -15.29 17.29
C GLY A 381 -2.23 -15.97 18.34
N GLU A 382 -1.32 -16.86 17.96
CA GLU A 382 -0.25 -17.38 18.81
C GLU A 382 0.95 -16.45 18.63
N PHE A 383 1.14 -15.50 19.56
CA PHE A 383 2.11 -14.41 19.37
C PHE A 383 3.59 -14.86 19.37
N ASP A 384 3.85 -16.15 19.61
CA ASP A 384 5.15 -16.83 19.46
C ASP A 384 5.31 -17.52 18.09
N ALA A 385 4.30 -17.50 17.22
CA ALA A 385 4.41 -17.98 15.85
C ALA A 385 5.42 -17.13 15.07
N PHE A 386 6.37 -17.80 14.41
CA PHE A 386 7.34 -17.16 13.53
C PHE A 386 6.70 -16.76 12.18
N MET A 387 5.78 -17.58 11.69
CA MET A 387 5.05 -17.33 10.44
C MET A 387 3.68 -18.02 10.43
N GLY A 388 2.78 -17.51 9.59
CA GLY A 388 1.45 -18.07 9.36
C GLY A 388 1.32 -18.85 8.05
N ALA A 389 0.12 -18.90 7.48
CA ALA A 389 -0.16 -19.48 6.16
C ALA A 389 0.15 -18.51 5.00
N VAL A 390 0.39 -19.03 3.79
CA VAL A 390 0.44 -18.19 2.57
C VAL A 390 -0.95 -17.63 2.24
N ILE A 391 -1.00 -16.54 1.48
CA ILE A 391 -2.19 -15.66 1.40
C ILE A 391 -3.46 -16.35 0.90
N ASN A 392 -3.37 -17.29 -0.05
CA ASN A 392 -4.52 -17.97 -0.62
C ASN A 392 -4.15 -19.27 -1.34
N ARG A 393 -5.17 -19.98 -1.82
CA ARG A 393 -5.03 -21.23 -2.58
C ARG A 393 -4.07 -21.12 -3.76
N ARG A 394 -4.18 -20.05 -4.55
CA ARG A 394 -3.31 -19.84 -5.73
C ARG A 394 -1.84 -19.72 -5.34
N ALA A 395 -1.54 -19.03 -4.24
CA ALA A 395 -0.19 -18.95 -3.70
C ALA A 395 0.29 -20.33 -3.21
N PHE A 396 -0.56 -21.07 -2.50
CA PHE A 396 -0.27 -22.42 -2.01
C PHE A 396 0.06 -23.39 -3.15
N ASP A 397 -0.80 -23.48 -4.16
CA ASP A 397 -0.61 -24.39 -5.31
C ASP A 397 0.68 -24.05 -6.06
N ARG A 398 0.99 -22.75 -6.22
CA ARG A 398 2.23 -22.30 -6.86
C ARG A 398 3.47 -22.70 -6.05
N VAL A 399 3.49 -22.44 -4.75
CA VAL A 399 4.65 -22.78 -3.89
C VAL A 399 4.82 -24.30 -3.81
N SER A 400 3.73 -25.04 -3.60
CA SER A 400 3.73 -26.51 -3.64
C SER A 400 4.28 -27.06 -4.95
N GLY A 401 3.91 -26.45 -6.08
CA GLY A 401 4.44 -26.78 -7.40
C GLY A 401 5.95 -26.59 -7.51
N TYR A 402 6.50 -25.51 -6.96
CA TYR A 402 7.95 -25.29 -6.92
C TYR A 402 8.68 -26.31 -6.03
N ILE A 403 8.10 -26.69 -4.89
CA ILE A 403 8.66 -27.72 -4.00
C ILE A 403 8.68 -29.08 -4.74
N LYS A 404 7.59 -29.44 -5.43
CA LYS A 404 7.53 -30.66 -6.25
C LYS A 404 8.60 -30.65 -7.33
N ARG A 405 8.71 -29.55 -8.10
CA ARG A 405 9.74 -29.38 -9.13
C ARG A 405 11.16 -29.49 -8.57
N ALA A 406 11.41 -28.97 -7.37
CA ALA A 406 12.72 -29.07 -6.72
C ALA A 406 13.07 -30.51 -6.32
N LYS A 407 12.08 -31.31 -5.88
CA LYS A 407 12.27 -32.73 -5.56
C LYS A 407 12.54 -33.59 -6.80
N GLU A 408 11.96 -33.22 -7.95
CA GLU A 408 12.11 -33.93 -9.21
C GLU A 408 13.39 -33.54 -9.99
N SER A 409 14.02 -32.42 -9.63
CA SER A 409 15.19 -31.90 -10.35
C SER A 409 16.50 -32.52 -9.87
N PRO A 410 17.33 -33.12 -10.75
CA PRO A 410 18.62 -33.69 -10.35
C PRO A 410 19.65 -32.64 -9.92
N SER A 411 19.43 -31.35 -10.25
CA SER A 411 20.28 -30.23 -9.86
C SER A 411 19.87 -29.58 -8.53
N CYS A 412 18.90 -30.15 -7.81
CA CYS A 412 18.40 -29.61 -6.55
C CYS A 412 18.38 -30.69 -5.47
N GLN A 413 18.76 -30.32 -4.25
CA GLN A 413 18.62 -31.15 -3.07
C GLN A 413 17.76 -30.41 -2.05
N VAL A 414 16.68 -31.04 -1.60
CA VAL A 414 15.83 -30.51 -0.53
C VAL A 414 16.42 -30.95 0.81
N PHE A 415 16.93 -29.99 1.60
CA PHE A 415 17.61 -30.27 2.88
C PHE A 415 16.66 -30.58 4.04
N LEU A 416 15.37 -30.19 3.94
CA LEU A 416 14.37 -30.45 4.98
C LEU A 416 13.15 -31.19 4.40
N PRO A 417 12.85 -32.41 4.88
CA PRO A 417 11.91 -33.28 4.19
C PRO A 417 10.43 -32.95 4.42
N ARG A 418 10.05 -32.16 5.44
CA ARG A 418 8.65 -31.81 5.73
C ARG A 418 8.50 -30.48 6.48
N CYS A 419 7.50 -29.69 6.06
CA CYS A 419 6.87 -28.69 6.91
C CYS A 419 6.06 -29.44 8.00
N PRO A 420 6.25 -29.15 9.30
CA PRO A 420 5.56 -29.84 10.40
C PRO A 420 4.07 -29.48 10.54
N CYS A 421 3.56 -28.55 9.73
CA CYS A 421 2.22 -27.99 9.85
C CYS A 421 1.13 -28.80 9.11
N CYS A 422 -0.03 -29.01 9.75
CA CYS A 422 -1.22 -29.68 9.20
C CYS A 422 -2.24 -28.74 8.49
N CYS A 423 -1.94 -27.45 8.30
CA CYS A 423 -2.85 -26.50 7.64
C CYS A 423 -2.78 -26.62 6.12
N GLU A 424 -3.93 -26.62 5.44
CA GLU A 424 -4.02 -26.73 3.97
C GLU A 424 -3.29 -25.60 3.22
N TYR A 425 -3.05 -24.43 3.83
CA TYR A 425 -2.25 -23.32 3.25
C TYR A 425 -0.87 -23.14 3.90
N CYS A 426 -0.37 -24.11 4.64
CA CYS A 426 1.02 -24.12 5.09
C CYS A 426 1.96 -24.58 3.96
N CYS A 427 2.66 -23.64 3.35
CA CYS A 427 3.80 -23.93 2.47
C CYS A 427 4.88 -22.88 2.71
N ALA A 428 5.96 -23.30 3.37
CA ALA A 428 7.18 -22.53 3.56
C ALA A 428 8.38 -23.38 3.16
#